data_AF-A0A6B3NJS5-F1
#
_entry.id   AF-A0A6B3NJS5-F1
#
_cell.length_a   1.000
_cell.length_b   1.000
_cell.length_c   1.000
_cell.angle_alpha   90.00
_cell.angle_beta   90.00
_cell.angle_gamma   90.00
#
_symmetry.space_group_name_H-M   'P 1'
#
loop_
_entity.id
_entity.type
_entity.pdbx_description
1 polymer ?
#
loop_
_entity_poly.entity_id
_entity_poly.type
_entity_poly.pdbx_seq_one_letter_code
_entity_poly.pdbx_strand_id
1 'polypeptide(L)'
;MNEIWLRERERREAIWQLAEKQPGDQSASAILERLDDLERLDREHPLIKCQLGFEQLAELPREAHPVGCWIVRDREIPEPWKSRFALALGPAARVSEGFYLQDWIDFLDAWQREIEHLEQHRLALDGE
;
A
#
# COMPACT_ATOMS: atom_id res chain seq x y z
N MET A 1 -19.51 -2.24 -2.62
CA MET A 1 -18.04 -2.33 -2.50
C MET A 1 -17.54 -0.91 -2.30
N ASN A 2 -16.67 -0.65 -1.32
CA ASN A 2 -16.22 0.71 -1.00
C ASN A 2 -15.32 1.23 -2.14
N GLU A 3 -15.50 2.48 -2.58
CA GLU A 3 -14.73 3.08 -3.68
C GLU A 3 -13.22 3.14 -3.35
N ILE A 4 -12.86 3.39 -2.08
CA ILE A 4 -11.47 3.32 -1.60
C ILE A 4 -10.88 1.93 -1.89
N TRP A 5 -11.63 0.88 -1.56
CA TRP A 5 -11.17 -0.49 -1.76
C TRP A 5 -10.96 -0.81 -3.24
N LEU A 6 -11.83 -0.31 -4.13
CA LEU A 6 -11.68 -0.49 -5.57
C LEU A 6 -10.41 0.18 -6.10
N ARG A 7 -10.15 1.44 -5.71
CA ARG A 7 -8.92 2.16 -6.11
C ARG A 7 -7.67 1.47 -5.59
N GLU A 8 -7.65 1.09 -4.32
CA GLU A 8 -6.49 0.43 -3.73
C GLU A 8 -6.26 -0.98 -4.30
N ARG A 9 -7.33 -1.69 -4.69
CA ARG A 9 -7.20 -2.98 -5.38
C ARG A 9 -6.52 -2.81 -6.74
N GLU A 10 -7.00 -1.85 -7.52
CA GLU A 10 -6.43 -1.53 -8.83
C GLU A 10 -4.97 -1.08 -8.70
N ARG A 11 -4.66 -0.24 -7.71
CA ARG A 11 -3.29 0.16 -7.37
C ARG A 11 -2.41 -1.04 -7.06
N ARG A 12 -2.89 -1.95 -6.20
CA ARG A 12 -2.11 -3.14 -5.80
C ARG A 12 -1.82 -4.04 -7.00
N GLU A 13 -2.82 -4.27 -7.85
CA GLU A 13 -2.66 -5.07 -9.07
C GLU A 13 -1.61 -4.46 -10.00
N ALA A 14 -1.66 -3.14 -10.23
CA ALA A 14 -0.67 -2.45 -11.06
C ALA A 14 0.74 -2.50 -10.45
N ILE A 15 0.89 -2.32 -9.13
CA ILE A 15 2.20 -2.47 -8.44
C ILE A 15 2.75 -3.88 -8.61
N TRP A 16 1.91 -4.92 -8.49
CA TRP A 16 2.35 -6.30 -8.72
C TRP A 16 2.79 -6.56 -10.15
N GLN A 17 2.04 -6.08 -11.13
CA GLN A 17 2.44 -6.20 -12.54
C GLN A 17 3.77 -5.47 -12.79
N LEU A 18 3.98 -4.30 -12.18
CA LEU A 18 5.22 -3.54 -12.30
C LEU A 18 6.40 -4.26 -11.64
N ALA A 19 6.19 -4.96 -10.51
CA ALA A 19 7.23 -5.72 -9.81
C ALA A 19 7.81 -6.87 -10.65
N GLU A 20 7.08 -7.36 -11.66
CA GLU A 20 7.57 -8.37 -12.60
C GLU A 20 8.43 -7.76 -13.74
N LYS A 21 8.52 -6.43 -13.82
CA LYS A 21 9.23 -5.69 -14.87
C LYS A 21 10.55 -5.11 -14.36
N GLN A 22 11.53 -5.04 -15.25
CA GLN A 22 12.79 -4.36 -14.99
C GLN A 22 12.67 -2.87 -15.34
N PRO A 23 13.27 -1.95 -14.56
CA PRO A 23 13.34 -0.55 -14.94
C PRO A 23 13.89 -0.37 -16.36
N GLY A 24 13.21 0.46 -17.17
CA GLY A 24 13.53 0.66 -18.59
C GLY A 24 12.83 -0.31 -19.55
N ASP A 25 12.02 -1.26 -19.05
CA ASP A 25 11.16 -2.07 -19.90
C ASP A 25 9.99 -1.21 -20.42
N GLN A 26 9.94 -0.96 -21.72
CA GLN A 26 8.87 -0.17 -22.35
C GLN A 26 7.47 -0.76 -22.10
N SER A 27 7.34 -2.06 -21.84
CA SER A 27 6.05 -2.67 -21.50
C SER A 27 5.51 -2.20 -20.13
N ALA A 28 6.34 -1.56 -19.30
CA ALA A 28 5.93 -0.95 -18.05
C ALA A 28 5.17 0.38 -18.24
N SER A 29 5.29 1.07 -19.39
CA SER A 29 4.70 2.41 -19.58
C SER A 29 3.19 2.44 -19.35
N ALA A 30 2.45 1.44 -19.85
CA ALA A 30 0.99 1.37 -19.64
C ALA A 30 0.62 1.11 -18.16
N ILE A 31 1.49 0.42 -17.42
CA ILE A 31 1.29 0.16 -15.98
C ILE A 31 1.55 1.45 -15.19
N LEU A 32 2.59 2.21 -15.56
CA LEU A 32 2.89 3.52 -14.96
C LEU A 32 1.79 4.53 -15.23
N GLU A 33 1.30 4.65 -16.46
CA GLU A 33 0.18 5.55 -16.81
C GLU A 33 -1.06 5.26 -15.95
N ARG A 34 -1.37 3.96 -15.74
CA ARG A 34 -2.46 3.54 -14.86
C ARG A 34 -2.23 3.97 -13.40
N LEU A 35 -1.00 3.87 -12.89
CA LEU A 35 -0.66 4.30 -11.53
C LEU A 35 -0.73 5.83 -11.39
N ASP A 36 -0.27 6.56 -12.40
CA ASP A 36 -0.32 8.02 -12.48
C ASP A 36 -1.78 8.52 -12.53
N ASP A 37 -2.64 7.81 -13.26
CA ASP A 37 -4.07 8.08 -13.31
C ASP A 37 -4.73 7.94 -11.94
N LEU A 38 -4.38 6.89 -11.18
CA LEU A 38 -4.86 6.72 -9.82
C LEU A 38 -4.36 7.82 -8.88
N GLU A 39 -3.08 8.22 -8.99
CA GLU A 39 -2.54 9.34 -8.21
C GLU A 39 -3.21 10.67 -8.56
N ARG A 40 -3.47 10.91 -9.85
CA ARG A 40 -4.23 12.08 -10.31
C ARG A 40 -5.66 12.04 -9.76
N LEU A 41 -6.33 10.90 -9.83
CA LEU A 41 -7.68 10.72 -9.33
C LEU A 41 -7.77 10.94 -7.81
N ASP A 42 -6.76 10.51 -7.05
CA ASP A 42 -6.70 10.75 -5.60
C ASP A 42 -6.48 12.23 -5.26
N ARG A 43 -5.77 12.98 -6.13
CA ARG A 43 -5.60 14.44 -5.98
C ARG A 43 -6.85 15.22 -6.36
N GLU A 44 -7.48 14.87 -7.47
CA GLU A 44 -8.64 15.60 -8.03
C GLU A 44 -9.95 15.24 -7.32
N HIS A 45 -10.09 13.96 -6.94
CA HIS A 45 -11.28 13.40 -6.32
C HIS A 45 -10.93 12.62 -5.05
N PRO A 46 -10.45 13.30 -3.99
CA PRO A 46 -10.02 12.65 -2.75
C PRO A 46 -11.21 12.01 -2.02
N LEU A 47 -11.13 10.70 -1.79
CA LEU A 47 -12.12 9.97 -1.01
C LEU A 47 -11.88 10.05 0.50
N ILE A 48 -10.61 10.21 0.89
CA ILE A 48 -10.17 10.33 2.29
C ILE A 48 -8.95 11.23 2.34
N LYS A 49 -8.83 12.03 3.41
CA LYS A 49 -7.62 12.80 3.71
C LYS A 49 -6.82 12.05 4.76
N CYS A 50 -5.84 11.27 4.33
CA CYS A 50 -4.82 10.71 5.21
C CYS A 50 -3.47 11.37 4.90
N GLN A 51 -2.84 11.95 5.91
CA GLN A 51 -1.54 12.63 5.79
C GLN A 51 -0.46 11.95 6.64
N LEU A 52 -0.72 10.74 7.15
CA LEU A 52 0.28 10.03 7.94
C LEU A 52 1.39 9.50 7.03
N GLY A 53 2.63 9.83 7.38
CA GLY A 53 3.84 9.24 6.78
C GLY A 53 4.16 7.86 7.37
N PHE A 54 5.13 7.16 6.77
CA PHE A 54 5.55 5.81 7.18
C PHE A 54 5.95 5.72 8.66
N GLU A 55 6.70 6.69 9.18
CA GLU A 55 7.09 6.72 10.61
C GLU A 55 5.85 6.77 11.52
N GLN A 56 4.89 7.65 11.22
CA GLN A 56 3.65 7.78 12.00
C GLN A 56 2.77 6.53 11.90
N LEU A 57 2.80 5.84 10.75
CA LEU A 57 2.10 4.58 10.55
C LEU A 57 2.76 3.42 11.31
N ALA A 58 4.10 3.41 11.41
CA ALA A 58 4.83 2.44 12.22
C ALA A 58 4.61 2.64 13.73
N GLU A 59 4.29 3.86 14.14
CA GLU A 59 4.01 4.24 15.53
C GLU A 59 2.53 4.13 15.94
N LEU A 60 1.68 3.53 15.10
CA LEU A 60 0.27 3.34 15.46
C LEU A 60 0.10 2.61 16.80
N PRO A 61 -0.95 2.94 17.58
CA PRO A 61 -1.21 2.29 18.86
C PRO A 61 -1.22 0.76 18.75
N ARG A 62 -0.38 0.12 19.55
CA ARG A 62 -0.22 -1.33 19.63
C ARG A 62 -0.50 -1.84 21.04
N GLU A 63 -1.03 -3.05 21.13
CA GLU A 63 -1.31 -3.70 22.40
C GLU A 63 -1.00 -5.19 22.37
N ALA A 64 -0.68 -5.73 23.54
CA ALA A 64 -0.46 -7.15 23.72
C ALA A 64 -1.80 -7.90 23.68
N HIS A 65 -1.87 -8.94 22.85
CA HIS A 65 -3.04 -9.80 22.72
C HIS A 65 -2.88 -11.06 23.59
N PRO A 66 -3.95 -11.63 24.18
CA PRO A 66 -3.90 -12.84 25.01
C PRO A 66 -3.27 -14.08 24.36
N VAL A 67 -3.18 -14.11 23.02
CA VAL A 67 -2.52 -15.18 22.25
C VAL A 67 -0.99 -15.08 22.25
N GLY A 68 -0.42 -14.06 22.89
CA GLY A 68 1.04 -13.89 23.03
C GLY A 68 1.69 -13.12 21.88
N CYS A 69 0.93 -12.30 21.16
CA CYS A 69 1.44 -11.42 20.10
C CYS A 69 1.07 -9.96 20.34
N TRP A 70 1.61 -9.05 19.52
CA TRP A 70 1.20 -7.65 19.48
C TRP A 70 0.33 -7.39 18.27
N ILE A 71 -0.71 -6.59 18.44
CA ILE A 71 -1.63 -6.22 17.37
C ILE A 71 -1.79 -4.71 17.23
N VAL A 72 -2.12 -4.28 16.01
CA VAL A 72 -2.66 -2.94 15.74
C VAL A 72 -4.16 -3.10 15.48
N ARG A 73 -4.98 -2.35 16.23
CA ARG A 73 -6.45 -2.47 16.15
C ARG A 73 -6.95 -1.92 14.81
N ASP A 74 -7.97 -2.56 14.26
CA ASP A 74 -8.61 -2.17 12.99
C ASP A 74 -9.09 -0.72 12.91
N ARG A 75 -9.39 -0.10 14.07
CA ARG A 75 -9.86 1.29 14.19
C ARG A 75 -8.72 2.32 14.22
N GLU A 76 -7.49 1.87 14.48
CA GLU A 76 -6.30 2.71 14.57
C GLU A 76 -5.62 2.87 13.21
N ILE A 77 -5.87 1.96 12.27
CA ILE A 77 -5.32 2.05 10.92
C ILE A 77 -6.25 2.90 10.05
N PRO A 78 -5.81 4.09 9.61
CA PRO A 78 -6.62 4.92 8.74
C PRO A 78 -6.70 4.34 7.33
N GLU A 79 -7.77 4.67 6.61
CA GLU A 79 -7.77 4.53 5.16
C GLU A 79 -6.86 5.61 4.53
N PRO A 80 -6.19 5.33 3.39
CA PRO A 80 -6.30 4.12 2.57
C PRO A 80 -5.43 2.94 3.03
N TRP A 81 -4.60 3.14 4.06
CA TRP A 81 -3.60 2.16 4.47
C TRP A 81 -4.19 0.83 4.96
N LYS A 82 -5.35 0.89 5.61
CA LYS A 82 -6.08 -0.33 5.98
C LYS A 82 -6.45 -1.16 4.75
N SER A 83 -6.99 -0.54 3.70
CA SER A 83 -7.30 -1.23 2.44
C SER A 83 -6.04 -1.77 1.76
N ARG A 84 -4.96 -0.97 1.69
CA ARG A 84 -3.66 -1.40 1.14
C ARG A 84 -3.13 -2.65 1.83
N PHE A 85 -3.13 -2.63 3.17
CA PHE A 85 -2.67 -3.75 3.98
C PHE A 85 -3.48 -5.02 3.73
N ALA A 86 -4.82 -4.89 3.77
CA ALA A 86 -5.73 -6.01 3.58
C ALA A 86 -5.59 -6.66 2.18
N LEU A 87 -5.32 -5.85 1.15
CA LEU A 87 -5.09 -6.33 -0.21
C LEU A 87 -3.72 -7.00 -0.39
N ALA A 88 -2.70 -6.58 0.36
CA ALA A 88 -1.35 -7.13 0.25
C ALA A 88 -1.17 -8.48 0.96
N LEU A 89 -1.67 -8.63 2.19
CA LEU A 89 -1.42 -9.80 3.04
C LEU A 89 -2.59 -10.81 3.10
N GLY A 90 -3.76 -10.46 2.57
CA GLY A 90 -4.94 -11.32 2.63
C GLY A 90 -5.46 -11.57 4.06
N PRO A 91 -6.42 -12.49 4.26
CA PRO A 91 -7.11 -12.67 5.54
C PRO A 91 -6.29 -13.38 6.63
N ALA A 92 -5.08 -13.87 6.34
CA ALA A 92 -4.30 -14.71 7.26
C ALA A 92 -3.52 -13.93 8.33
N ALA A 93 -3.25 -12.64 8.11
CA ALA A 93 -2.41 -11.79 8.96
C ALA A 93 -3.17 -11.11 10.12
N ARG A 94 -4.18 -11.77 10.72
CA ARG A 94 -5.02 -11.13 11.73
C ARG A 94 -5.63 -12.05 12.78
N VAL A 95 -6.00 -11.42 13.90
CA VAL A 95 -7.02 -11.89 14.83
C VAL A 95 -8.34 -11.13 14.58
N SER A 96 -9.42 -11.44 15.31
CA SER A 96 -10.69 -10.72 15.19
C SER A 96 -10.52 -9.22 15.45
N GLU A 97 -9.68 -8.89 16.43
CA GLU A 97 -9.46 -7.58 17.02
C GLU A 97 -8.63 -6.62 16.16
N GLY A 98 -7.79 -7.14 15.27
CA GLY A 98 -6.82 -6.36 14.53
C GLY A 98 -5.76 -7.22 13.83
N PHE A 99 -4.80 -6.54 13.24
CA PHE A 99 -3.71 -7.15 12.48
C PHE A 99 -2.47 -7.37 13.35
N TYR A 100 -1.66 -8.37 13.02
CA TYR A 100 -0.40 -8.59 13.70
C TYR A 100 0.55 -7.41 13.45
N LEU A 101 1.18 -6.92 14.52
CA LEU A 101 2.09 -5.79 14.43
C LEU A 101 3.28 -6.06 13.51
N GLN A 102 3.84 -7.28 13.56
CA GLN A 102 4.98 -7.62 12.71
C GLN A 102 4.61 -7.56 11.23
N ASP A 103 3.48 -8.16 10.85
CA ASP A 103 3.00 -8.13 9.47
C ASP A 103 2.73 -6.70 9.00
N TRP A 104 2.20 -5.83 9.88
CA TRP A 104 2.02 -4.40 9.61
C TRP A 104 3.34 -3.69 9.31
N ILE A 105 4.38 -3.90 10.12
CA ILE A 105 5.69 -3.30 9.89
C ILE A 105 6.32 -3.83 8.60
N ASP A 106 6.30 -5.15 8.39
CA ASP A 106 6.85 -5.79 7.19
C ASP A 106 6.17 -5.29 5.92
N PHE A 107 4.85 -5.04 5.99
CA PHE A 107 4.11 -4.41 4.90
C PHE A 107 4.57 -2.98 4.61
N LEU A 108 4.77 -2.15 5.63
CA LEU A 108 5.21 -0.77 5.42
C LEU A 108 6.59 -0.74 4.74
N ASP A 109 7.51 -1.60 5.19
CA ASP A 109 8.83 -1.76 4.58
C ASP A 109 8.75 -2.24 3.13
N ALA A 110 7.90 -3.24 2.86
CA ALA A 110 7.68 -3.75 1.51
C ALA A 110 7.08 -2.68 0.59
N TRP A 111 6.06 -1.95 1.08
CA TRP A 111 5.42 -0.88 0.33
C TRP A 111 6.41 0.23 -0.02
N GLN A 112 7.26 0.64 0.91
CA GLN A 112 8.29 1.65 0.62
C GLN A 112 9.22 1.20 -0.51
N ARG A 113 9.69 -0.05 -0.49
CA ARG A 113 10.54 -0.61 -1.56
C ARG A 113 9.81 -0.69 -2.90
N GLU A 114 8.52 -1.01 -2.89
CA GLU A 114 7.69 -1.02 -4.10
C GLU A 114 7.53 0.38 -4.71
N ILE A 115 7.37 1.41 -3.87
CA ILE A 115 7.36 2.82 -4.33
C ILE A 115 8.74 3.23 -4.87
N GLU A 116 9.82 2.86 -4.20
CA GLU A 116 11.18 3.12 -4.70
C GLU A 116 11.43 2.47 -6.07
N HIS A 117 10.94 1.23 -6.26
CA HIS A 117 11.00 0.54 -7.55
C HIS A 117 10.18 1.24 -8.63
N LEU A 118 9.00 1.76 -8.28
CA LEU A 118 8.16 2.56 -9.18
C LEU A 118 8.90 3.82 -9.66
N GLU A 119 9.57 4.54 -8.76
CA GLU A 119 10.37 5.72 -9.12
C GLU A 119 11.55 5.36 -10.04
N GLN A 120 12.19 4.20 -9.83
CA GLN A 120 13.24 3.72 -10.74
C GLN A 120 12.72 3.48 -12.15
N HIS A 121 11.51 2.93 -12.29
CA HIS A 121 10.85 2.75 -13.58
C HIS A 121 10.55 4.10 -14.26
N ARG A 122 10.01 5.08 -13.52
CA ARG A 122 9.77 6.44 -14.03
C ARG A 122 11.06 7.08 -14.55
N LEU A 123 12.12 7.06 -13.74
CA LEU A 123 13.42 7.63 -14.11
C LEU A 123 14.07 6.96 -15.32
N ALA A 124 13.90 5.64 -15.47
CA ALA A 124 14.48 4.90 -16.58
C ALA A 124 13.79 5.20 -17.91
N LEU A 125 12.48 5.48 -17.90
CA LEU A 125 11.69 5.75 -19.11
C LEU A 125 11.60 7.24 -19.46
N ASP A 126 11.73 8.15 -18.50
CA ASP A 126 11.81 9.60 -18.75
C ASP A 126 13.17 10.03 -19.35
N GLY A 127 14.17 9.15 -19.26
CA GLY A 127 15.53 9.38 -19.75
C GLY A 127 15.81 8.94 -21.20
N GLU A 128 14.82 8.36 -21.90
CA GLU A 128 14.89 7.99 -23.32
C GLU A 128 14.35 9.10 -24.25
#